data_AF-A0AAD9QKQ3-F1
#
_entry.id   AF-A0AAD9QKQ3-F1
#
_cell.length_a   1.000
_cell.length_b   1.000
_cell.length_c   1.000
_cell.angle_alpha   90.00
_cell.angle_beta   90.00
_cell.angle_gamma   90.00
#
_symmetry.space_group_name_H-M   'P 1'
#
loop_
_entity.id
_entity.type
_entity.pdbx_description
1 polymer ?
#
loop_
_entity_poly.entity_id
_entity_poly.type
_entity_poly.pdbx_seq_one_letter_code
_entity_poly.pdbx_strand_id
1 'polypeptide(L)'
;MKAFGGGWTMCYTTDERARPRTEVRFNSNLMYGTDGYRSNCNNIPFTEIMFVDHTTDHKAFFTRVSANLPPLTTLPNYNKIASTYGLWRGQGTVSSSFAGKYQLLICDQSFFRGFMVSGFTNCYKRCNHWCGDTNSPYFRTSTSHSSYLGVAFNVNGHAPNRVGNKLMSVGLR
;
A
#
# COMPACT_ATOMS: atom_id res chain seq x y z
N MET A 1 12.06 -5.97 -19.63
CA MET A 1 11.57 -5.30 -18.40
C MET A 1 11.29 -3.84 -18.74
N LYS A 2 10.05 -3.35 -18.60
CA LYS A 2 9.81 -1.90 -18.67
C LYS A 2 10.47 -1.30 -17.43
N ALA A 3 11.43 -0.39 -17.59
CA ALA A 3 11.93 0.40 -16.47
C ALA A 3 10.74 1.15 -15.87
N PHE A 4 10.44 0.96 -14.58
CA PHE A 4 9.27 1.55 -13.91
C PHE A 4 9.40 3.07 -13.65
N GLY A 5 10.29 3.74 -14.41
CA GLY A 5 10.71 5.13 -14.19
C GLY A 5 11.47 5.31 -12.87
N GLY A 6 12.45 6.19 -12.84
CA GLY A 6 13.09 6.64 -11.59
C GLY A 6 12.16 7.53 -10.76
N GLY A 7 12.69 8.07 -9.65
CA GLY A 7 12.04 9.13 -8.87
C GLY A 7 11.08 8.67 -7.75
N TRP A 8 11.13 7.40 -7.36
CA TRP A 8 10.34 6.90 -6.22
C TRP A 8 10.98 7.29 -4.89
N THR A 9 10.20 7.87 -3.97
CA THR A 9 10.60 7.97 -2.57
C THR A 9 10.05 6.78 -1.80
N MET A 10 10.93 5.88 -1.38
CA MET A 10 10.55 4.69 -0.61
C MET A 10 10.24 5.08 0.83
N CYS A 11 9.11 4.63 1.37
CA CYS A 11 8.61 5.00 2.70
C CYS A 11 9.00 3.99 3.77
N TYR A 12 8.86 2.71 3.46
CA TYR A 12 9.27 1.64 4.35
C TYR A 12 9.46 0.33 3.59
N THR A 13 10.22 -0.57 4.21
CA THR A 13 10.35 -1.98 3.83
C THR A 13 10.10 -2.82 5.06
N THR A 14 9.18 -3.78 4.98
CA THR A 14 8.97 -4.74 6.07
C THR A 14 8.28 -6.00 5.60
N ASP A 15 8.51 -7.08 6.32
CA ASP A 15 7.81 -8.36 6.15
C ASP A 15 6.62 -8.51 7.12
N GLU A 16 6.45 -7.56 8.05
CA GLU A 16 5.40 -7.56 9.06
C GLU A 16 4.58 -6.26 9.03
N ARG A 17 4.76 -5.37 10.00
CA ARG A 17 3.96 -4.15 10.22
C ARG A 17 4.81 -2.91 10.07
N ALA A 18 4.19 -1.82 9.62
CA ALA A 18 4.83 -0.50 9.56
C ALA A 18 3.90 0.57 10.13
N ARG A 19 4.47 1.61 10.74
CA ARG A 19 3.73 2.78 11.24
C ARG A 19 4.23 4.05 10.55
N PRO A 20 3.97 4.26 9.25
CA PRO A 20 4.58 5.34 8.46
C PRO A 20 4.31 6.75 8.99
N ARG A 21 3.28 6.93 9.83
CA ARG A 21 3.02 8.22 10.48
C ARG A 21 4.09 8.58 11.50
N THR A 22 4.61 7.60 12.25
CA THR A 22 5.49 7.82 13.42
C THR A 22 6.87 7.20 13.26
N GLU A 23 6.99 6.07 12.54
CA GLU A 23 8.25 5.42 12.19
C GLU A 23 8.87 6.13 10.98
N VAL A 24 9.37 7.34 11.19
CA VAL A 24 9.84 8.25 10.13
C VAL A 24 11.35 8.48 10.13
N ARG A 25 12.08 7.85 11.06
CA ARG A 25 13.52 8.02 11.19
C ARG A 25 14.26 7.07 10.28
N PHE A 26 15.07 7.62 9.38
CA PHE A 26 15.98 6.85 8.56
C PHE A 26 17.15 6.30 9.39
N ASN A 27 17.52 5.06 9.12
CA ASN A 27 18.69 4.38 9.68
C ASN A 27 19.58 3.92 8.52
N SER A 28 20.81 4.43 8.44
CA SER A 28 21.76 4.09 7.38
C SER A 28 22.13 2.61 7.33
N ASN A 29 21.95 1.85 8.42
CA ASN A 29 22.21 0.42 8.48
C ASN A 29 21.06 -0.42 7.91
N LEU A 30 19.89 0.17 7.73
CA LEU A 30 18.69 -0.51 7.22
C LEU A 30 18.27 0.17 5.92
N MET A 31 18.97 -0.11 4.83
CA MET A 31 18.69 0.51 3.53
C MET A 31 17.43 -0.06 2.87
N TYR A 32 16.94 0.61 1.83
CA TYR A 32 15.84 0.10 1.00
C TYR A 32 16.08 -1.38 0.60
N GLY A 33 15.02 -2.19 0.65
CA GLY A 33 15.11 -3.64 0.46
C GLY A 33 15.46 -4.44 1.71
N THR A 34 15.73 -3.78 2.84
CA THR A 34 15.98 -4.44 4.14
C THR A 34 14.78 -4.26 5.07
N ASP A 35 14.37 -5.32 5.78
CA ASP A 35 13.35 -5.20 6.81
C ASP A 35 13.76 -4.14 7.86
N GLY A 36 12.78 -3.35 8.30
CA GLY A 36 13.02 -2.22 9.19
C GLY A 36 13.47 -0.91 8.51
N TYR A 37 13.66 -0.85 7.19
CA TYR A 37 13.84 0.45 6.50
C TYR A 37 12.62 1.34 6.73
N ARG A 38 12.87 2.59 7.15
CA ARG A 38 11.85 3.61 7.43
C ARG A 38 12.35 4.96 6.90
N SER A 39 11.43 5.77 6.37
CA SER A 39 11.71 7.14 5.97
C SER A 39 10.48 8.02 6.19
N ASN A 40 10.66 9.34 6.12
CA ASN A 40 9.56 10.27 6.33
C ASN A 40 8.79 10.55 5.03
N CYS A 41 7.69 9.83 4.84
CA CYS A 41 6.75 10.07 3.73
C CYS A 41 5.55 10.95 4.09
N ASN A 42 5.52 11.58 5.28
CA ASN A 42 4.34 12.27 5.78
C ASN A 42 3.91 13.47 4.90
N ASN A 43 4.88 14.19 4.36
CA ASN A 43 4.66 15.45 3.64
C ASN A 43 5.08 15.41 2.17
N ILE A 44 5.30 14.21 1.62
CA ILE A 44 5.65 14.04 0.21
C ILE A 44 4.36 14.17 -0.61
N PRO A 45 4.28 15.13 -1.56
CA PRO A 45 3.20 15.17 -2.54
C PRO A 45 3.32 13.97 -3.49
N PHE A 46 2.24 13.23 -3.71
CA PHE A 46 2.24 12.07 -4.61
C PHE A 46 0.94 11.92 -5.39
N THR A 47 1.05 11.33 -6.57
CA THR A 47 -0.08 10.90 -7.43
C THR A 47 0.00 9.41 -7.76
N GLU A 48 1.09 8.76 -7.35
CA GLU A 48 1.41 7.37 -7.57
C GLU A 48 1.91 6.70 -6.29
N ILE A 49 1.57 5.43 -6.14
CA ILE A 49 2.07 4.58 -5.06
C ILE A 49 2.52 3.24 -5.65
N MET A 50 3.66 2.74 -5.20
CA MET A 50 4.24 1.47 -5.62
C MET A 50 4.39 0.53 -4.43
N PHE A 51 4.18 -0.75 -4.70
CA PHE A 51 4.48 -1.88 -3.84
C PHE A 51 5.50 -2.77 -4.54
N VAL A 52 6.51 -3.22 -3.81
CA VAL A 52 7.56 -4.12 -4.30
C VAL A 52 7.58 -5.36 -3.42
N ASP A 53 7.34 -6.54 -4.01
CA ASP A 53 7.54 -7.83 -3.37
C ASP A 53 9.00 -8.26 -3.59
N HIS A 54 9.83 -8.22 -2.55
CA HIS A 54 11.25 -8.56 -2.64
C HIS A 54 11.50 -10.07 -2.75
N THR A 55 10.50 -10.91 -2.43
CA THR A 55 10.62 -12.37 -2.59
C THR A 55 10.51 -12.76 -4.06
N THR A 56 9.70 -12.05 -4.85
CA THR A 56 9.47 -12.37 -6.27
C THR A 56 10.02 -11.30 -7.23
N ASP A 57 10.59 -10.22 -6.71
CA ASP A 57 10.97 -8.99 -7.43
C ASP A 57 9.83 -8.33 -8.24
N HIS A 58 8.58 -8.74 -7.97
CA HIS A 58 7.40 -8.19 -8.61
C HIS A 58 7.05 -6.80 -8.07
N LYS A 59 6.55 -5.96 -8.98
CA LYS A 59 6.24 -4.55 -8.70
C LYS A 59 4.82 -4.26 -9.16
N ALA A 60 4.05 -3.62 -8.30
CA ALA A 60 2.72 -3.12 -8.60
C ALA A 60 2.71 -1.62 -8.29
N PHE A 61 2.28 -0.81 -9.24
CA PHE A 61 2.12 0.62 -9.00
C PHE A 61 0.75 1.08 -9.45
N PHE A 62 0.27 2.11 -8.77
CA PHE A 62 -1.08 2.61 -8.90
C PHE A 62 -0.99 4.11 -9.13
N THR A 63 -1.55 4.56 -10.25
CA THR A 63 -1.64 5.98 -10.60
C THR A 63 -3.07 6.45 -10.34
N ARG A 64 -3.24 7.57 -9.66
CA ARG A 64 -4.57 8.12 -9.36
C ARG A 64 -5.33 8.44 -10.66
N VAL A 65 -6.55 7.92 -10.82
CA VAL A 65 -7.42 8.17 -11.97
C VAL A 65 -8.14 9.49 -11.73
N SER A 66 -7.47 10.61 -11.95
CA SER A 66 -8.09 11.93 -12.09
C SER A 66 -7.08 12.92 -12.63
N ALA A 67 -7.34 13.49 -13.81
CA ALA A 67 -6.44 14.45 -14.46
C ALA A 67 -6.30 15.78 -13.70
N ASN A 68 -7.24 16.10 -12.79
CA ASN A 68 -7.35 17.43 -12.17
C ASN A 68 -7.36 17.42 -10.63
N LEU A 69 -7.01 16.32 -9.97
CA LEU A 69 -6.90 16.31 -8.51
C LEU A 69 -5.48 16.69 -8.09
N PRO A 70 -5.30 17.58 -7.10
CA PRO A 70 -3.97 17.91 -6.60
C PRO A 70 -3.29 16.67 -6.01
N PRO A 71 -1.94 16.64 -6.00
CA PRO A 71 -1.19 15.60 -5.32
C PRO A 71 -1.65 15.44 -3.87
N LEU A 72 -1.64 14.20 -3.38
CA LEU A 72 -1.94 13.89 -1.99
C LEU A 72 -0.68 14.07 -1.14
N THR A 73 -0.85 14.46 0.12
CA THR A 73 0.13 14.25 1.18
C THR A 73 -0.46 13.30 2.21
N THR A 74 0.36 12.48 2.86
CA THR A 74 -0.17 11.38 3.69
C THR A 74 -0.63 11.89 5.07
N LEU A 75 0.07 12.86 5.66
CA LEU A 75 -0.21 13.39 7.00
C LEU A 75 -1.66 13.88 7.21
N PRO A 76 -2.25 14.73 6.34
CA PRO A 76 -3.64 15.16 6.50
C PRO A 76 -4.66 14.11 6.04
N ASN A 77 -4.22 12.96 5.53
CA ASN A 77 -5.06 11.93 4.91
C ASN A 77 -5.01 10.59 5.64
N TYR A 78 -4.42 10.48 6.82
CA TYR A 78 -4.58 9.26 7.61
C TYR A 78 -6.06 9.03 7.97
N ASN A 79 -6.49 7.78 7.88
CA ASN A 79 -7.76 7.24 8.36
C ASN A 79 -9.05 7.72 7.66
N LYS A 80 -8.96 8.43 6.53
CA LYS A 80 -10.16 8.75 5.74
C LYS A 80 -10.64 7.55 4.92
N ILE A 81 -11.91 7.60 4.55
CA ILE A 81 -12.54 6.61 3.65
C ILE A 81 -11.89 6.66 2.27
N ALA A 82 -11.75 5.51 1.61
CA ALA A 82 -11.03 5.39 0.35
C ALA A 82 -11.59 6.26 -0.80
N SER A 83 -12.89 6.59 -0.78
CA SER A 83 -13.50 7.50 -1.78
C SER A 83 -12.86 8.89 -1.78
N THR A 84 -12.28 9.31 -0.67
CA THR A 84 -11.54 10.59 -0.56
C THR A 84 -10.42 10.70 -1.60
N TYR A 85 -9.81 9.57 -1.96
CA TYR A 85 -8.65 9.55 -2.86
C TYR A 85 -9.02 9.21 -4.30
N GLY A 86 -10.29 8.96 -4.59
CA GLY A 86 -10.73 8.48 -5.90
C GLY A 86 -10.19 7.09 -6.23
N LEU A 87 -10.43 6.67 -7.47
CA LEU A 87 -9.96 5.38 -7.99
C LEU A 87 -8.55 5.50 -8.58
N TRP A 88 -7.89 4.35 -8.70
CA TRP A 88 -6.50 4.22 -9.12
C TRP A 88 -6.37 3.18 -10.24
N ARG A 89 -5.48 3.46 -11.19
CA ARG A 89 -5.13 2.58 -12.30
C ARG A 89 -3.89 1.80 -11.92
N GLY A 90 -4.04 0.49 -11.77
CA GLY A 90 -2.92 -0.42 -11.50
C GLY A 90 -2.14 -0.76 -12.76
N GLN A 91 -0.83 -0.95 -12.60
CA GLN A 91 0.12 -1.42 -13.60
C GLN A 91 1.18 -2.32 -12.94
N GLY A 92 1.87 -3.15 -13.73
CA GLY A 92 2.79 -4.17 -13.22
C GLY A 92 2.04 -5.44 -12.80
N THR A 93 2.43 -6.05 -11.69
CA THR A 93 1.83 -7.28 -11.16
C THR A 93 0.51 -6.99 -10.45
N VAL A 94 -0.54 -6.75 -11.24
CA VAL A 94 -1.90 -6.42 -10.76
C VAL A 94 -2.94 -7.26 -11.52
N SER A 95 -4.11 -7.47 -10.92
CA SER A 95 -5.25 -8.07 -11.62
C SER A 95 -5.84 -7.12 -12.67
N SER A 96 -6.04 -7.61 -13.89
CA SER A 96 -6.70 -6.87 -14.99
C SER A 96 -8.19 -6.65 -14.75
N SER A 97 -8.85 -7.49 -13.94
CA SER A 97 -10.28 -7.35 -13.59
C SER A 97 -10.61 -6.05 -12.86
N PHE A 98 -9.59 -5.40 -12.28
CA PHE A 98 -9.71 -4.13 -11.56
C PHE A 98 -8.98 -2.97 -12.26
N ALA A 99 -8.76 -3.07 -13.58
CA ALA A 99 -8.15 -1.99 -14.36
C ALA A 99 -8.90 -0.65 -14.14
N GLY A 100 -8.21 0.34 -13.56
CA GLY A 100 -8.80 1.64 -13.21
C GLY A 100 -9.78 1.63 -12.02
N LYS A 101 -9.91 0.50 -11.31
CA LYS A 101 -10.84 0.27 -10.20
C LYS A 101 -10.11 -0.15 -8.93
N TYR A 102 -8.91 0.38 -8.68
CA TYR A 102 -8.24 0.23 -7.38
C TYR A 102 -8.59 1.39 -6.45
N GLN A 103 -8.53 1.17 -5.15
CA GLN A 103 -8.79 2.15 -4.11
C GLN A 103 -7.66 2.14 -3.08
N LEU A 104 -7.24 3.33 -2.64
CA LEU A 104 -6.18 3.53 -1.65
C LEU A 104 -6.75 3.73 -0.25
N LEU A 105 -6.03 3.24 0.74
CA LEU A 105 -6.17 3.57 2.15
C LEU A 105 -4.81 3.98 2.72
N ILE A 106 -4.83 5.03 3.54
CA ILE A 106 -3.68 5.54 4.29
C ILE A 106 -4.08 5.43 5.76
N CYS A 107 -3.44 4.53 6.51
CA CYS A 107 -3.97 4.09 7.80
C CYS A 107 -2.98 4.28 8.95
N ASP A 108 -3.53 4.70 10.07
CA ASP A 108 -2.91 4.80 11.38
C ASP A 108 -3.98 4.45 12.44
N GLN A 109 -4.42 3.19 12.41
CA GLN A 109 -5.42 2.63 13.33
C GLN A 109 -4.87 1.40 14.05
N SER A 110 -5.49 1.01 15.16
CA SER A 110 -5.09 -0.18 15.92
C SER A 110 -5.07 -1.43 15.04
N PHE A 111 -6.11 -1.58 14.19
CA PHE A 111 -6.31 -2.70 13.27
C PHE A 111 -5.28 -2.76 12.13
N PHE A 112 -5.07 -1.65 11.41
CA PHE A 112 -4.13 -1.58 10.30
C PHE A 112 -3.41 -0.24 10.27
N ARG A 113 -2.11 -0.29 10.02
CA ARG A 113 -1.22 0.87 9.87
C ARG A 113 -0.37 0.65 8.62
N GLY A 114 -0.20 1.70 7.83
CA GLY A 114 0.45 1.60 6.53
C GLY A 114 -0.43 2.06 5.38
N PHE A 115 0.05 1.79 4.17
CA PHE A 115 -0.71 1.96 2.94
C PHE A 115 -1.35 0.64 2.54
N MET A 116 -2.58 0.71 2.07
CA MET A 116 -3.27 -0.43 1.48
C MET A 116 -3.90 -0.02 0.15
N VAL A 117 -3.61 -0.77 -0.89
CA VAL A 117 -4.37 -0.71 -2.15
C VAL A 117 -5.18 -1.99 -2.31
N SER A 118 -6.42 -1.88 -2.75
CA SER A 118 -7.26 -3.04 -3.08
C SER A 118 -8.17 -2.74 -4.26
N GLY A 119 -8.77 -3.77 -4.85
CA GLY A 119 -9.83 -3.55 -5.83
C GLY A 119 -11.09 -2.91 -5.21
N PHE A 120 -11.82 -2.18 -6.03
CA PHE A 120 -13.12 -1.61 -5.71
C PHE A 120 -14.24 -2.54 -6.15
N THR A 121 -15.08 -2.94 -5.19
CA THR A 121 -16.17 -3.91 -5.36
C THR A 121 -17.53 -3.27 -5.04
N ASN A 122 -17.73 -2.00 -5.43
CA ASN A 122 -18.89 -1.17 -5.05
C ASN A 122 -18.98 -0.81 -3.56
N CYS A 123 -17.90 -1.04 -2.80
CA CYS A 123 -17.75 -0.60 -1.42
C CYS A 123 -16.40 0.10 -1.22
N TYR A 124 -16.45 1.34 -0.72
CA TYR A 124 -15.26 2.07 -0.31
C TYR A 124 -14.82 1.61 1.07
N LYS A 125 -13.61 1.07 1.15
CA LYS A 125 -13.05 0.57 2.39
C LYS A 125 -12.69 1.72 3.33
N ARG A 126 -12.62 1.40 4.62
CA ARG A 126 -12.05 2.22 5.69
C ARG A 126 -10.91 1.44 6.34
N CYS A 127 -10.05 2.13 7.08
CA CYS A 127 -8.90 1.48 7.71
C CYS A 127 -9.26 0.31 8.62
N ASN A 128 -10.43 0.32 9.26
CA ASN A 128 -10.96 -0.74 10.13
C ASN A 128 -12.22 -1.44 9.57
N HIS A 129 -12.57 -1.24 8.31
CA HIS A 129 -13.73 -1.88 7.68
C HIS A 129 -13.48 -2.15 6.20
N TRP A 130 -13.24 -3.42 5.86
CA TRP A 130 -12.87 -3.85 4.51
C TRP A 130 -14.02 -4.47 3.70
N CYS A 131 -15.27 -4.19 4.11
CA CYS A 131 -16.47 -4.57 3.38
C CYS A 131 -16.68 -6.08 3.15
N GLY A 132 -16.06 -6.96 3.96
CA GLY A 132 -16.16 -8.41 3.70
C GLY A 132 -15.53 -8.85 2.38
N ASP A 133 -14.66 -8.04 1.77
CA ASP A 133 -14.22 -8.25 0.39
C ASP A 133 -13.18 -9.37 0.27
N THR A 134 -13.69 -10.59 0.07
CA THR A 134 -12.94 -11.82 -0.17
C THR A 134 -12.55 -12.04 -1.63
N ASN A 135 -12.85 -11.09 -2.53
CA ASN A 135 -12.69 -11.27 -3.97
C ASN A 135 -11.55 -10.44 -4.58
N SER A 136 -11.39 -9.18 -4.17
CA SER A 136 -10.41 -8.31 -4.82
C SER A 136 -8.97 -8.60 -4.37
N PRO A 137 -7.94 -8.27 -5.17
CA PRO A 137 -6.55 -8.34 -4.75
C PRO A 137 -6.21 -7.17 -3.81
N TYR A 138 -5.29 -7.42 -2.87
CA TYR A 138 -4.81 -6.49 -1.86
C TYR A 138 -3.29 -6.34 -1.97
N PHE A 139 -2.84 -5.14 -1.64
CA PHE A 139 -1.44 -4.73 -1.52
C PHE A 139 -1.31 -4.03 -0.18
N ARG A 140 -0.85 -4.75 0.85
CA ARG A 140 -0.74 -4.23 2.23
C ARG A 140 0.25 -5.04 3.06
N THR A 141 0.82 -4.38 4.06
CA THR A 141 1.56 -5.03 5.15
C THR A 141 0.61 -5.82 6.07
N SER A 142 1.18 -6.55 7.04
CA SER A 142 0.42 -7.31 8.04
C SER A 142 -0.45 -6.40 8.92
N THR A 143 -1.56 -6.95 9.43
CA THR A 143 -2.43 -6.28 10.41
C THR A 143 -2.06 -6.67 11.84
N SER A 144 -2.70 -6.03 12.83
CA SER A 144 -2.64 -6.48 14.23
C SER A 144 -3.60 -7.63 14.55
N HIS A 145 -4.56 -7.92 13.66
CA HIS A 145 -5.66 -8.84 13.93
C HIS A 145 -5.38 -10.24 13.35
N SER A 146 -5.60 -11.29 14.15
CA SER A 146 -5.25 -12.68 13.81
C SER A 146 -5.90 -13.19 12.51
N SER A 147 -7.12 -12.74 12.21
CA SER A 147 -7.87 -13.06 10.98
C SER A 147 -7.33 -12.41 9.70
N TYR A 148 -6.38 -11.48 9.79
CA TYR A 148 -5.87 -10.72 8.63
C TYR A 148 -4.34 -10.60 8.65
N LEU A 149 -3.65 -11.55 9.27
CA LEU A 149 -2.18 -11.56 9.33
C LEU A 149 -1.55 -11.79 7.96
N GLY A 150 -0.28 -11.41 7.86
CA GLY A 150 0.55 -11.61 6.68
C GLY A 150 0.48 -10.46 5.68
N VAL A 151 1.55 -10.31 4.92
CA VAL A 151 1.65 -9.35 3.82
C VAL A 151 0.84 -9.86 2.63
N ALA A 152 0.00 -9.00 2.07
CA ALA A 152 -0.76 -9.29 0.87
C ALA A 152 -0.13 -8.55 -0.31
N PHE A 153 0.22 -9.27 -1.36
CA PHE A 153 0.70 -8.72 -2.62
C PHE A 153 -0.01 -9.42 -3.78
N ASN A 154 -0.91 -8.70 -4.45
CA ASN A 154 -1.75 -9.22 -5.54
C ASN A 154 -2.52 -10.51 -5.19
N VAL A 155 -2.95 -10.64 -3.94
CA VAL A 155 -3.77 -11.74 -3.42
C VAL A 155 -4.88 -11.15 -2.56
N ASN A 156 -5.97 -11.88 -2.32
CA ASN A 156 -7.00 -11.39 -1.42
C ASN A 156 -6.44 -11.24 0.01
N GLY A 157 -6.67 -10.10 0.65
CA GLY A 157 -6.14 -9.78 1.99
C GLY A 157 -7.18 -9.86 3.11
N HIS A 158 -8.40 -10.33 2.83
CA HIS A 158 -9.51 -10.40 3.79
C HIS A 158 -9.52 -11.69 4.64
N ALA A 159 -8.56 -12.58 4.43
CA ALA A 159 -8.31 -13.75 5.26
C ALA A 159 -6.83 -13.78 5.67
N PRO A 160 -6.42 -14.63 6.63
CA PRO A 160 -5.03 -14.74 7.01
C PRO A 160 -4.18 -15.19 5.82
N ASN A 161 -3.21 -14.37 5.41
CA ASN A 161 -2.20 -14.70 4.41
C ASN A 161 -0.92 -15.15 5.09
N ARG A 162 -0.99 -16.21 5.89
CA ARG A 162 0.13 -16.70 6.73
C ARG A 162 1.24 -17.40 5.94
N VAL A 163 1.22 -17.39 4.61
CA VAL A 163 2.22 -18.09 3.78
C VAL A 163 3.48 -17.23 3.69
N GLY A 164 4.30 -17.26 4.74
CA GLY A 164 5.59 -16.56 4.82
C GLY A 164 5.43 -15.05 4.87
N ASN A 165 6.10 -14.39 5.82
CA ASN A 165 6.18 -12.94 5.81
C ASN A 165 6.93 -12.50 4.54
N LYS A 166 6.20 -12.02 3.53
CA LYS A 166 6.80 -11.48 2.31
C LYS A 166 7.40 -10.13 2.63
N LEU A 167 8.69 -9.96 2.35
CA LEU A 167 9.34 -8.67 2.49
C LEU A 167 8.80 -7.71 1.43
N MET A 168 8.15 -6.62 1.85
CA MET A 168 7.52 -5.67 0.95
C MET A 168 7.95 -4.24 1.21
N SER A 169 8.25 -3.50 0.15
CA SER A 169 8.42 -2.04 0.23
C SER A 169 7.24 -1.29 -0.33
N VAL A 170 7.04 -0.07 0.19
CA VAL A 170 6.08 0.90 -0.34
C VAL A 170 6.80 2.19 -0.69
N GLY A 171 6.53 2.77 -1.85
CA GLY A 171 7.08 4.05 -2.29
C GLY A 171 6.03 4.97 -2.92
N LEU A 172 6.30 6.26 -2.90
CA LEU A 172 5.43 7.32 -3.41
C LEU A 172 6.13 8.14 -4.50
N ARG A 173 5.35 8.64 -5.46
CA ARG A 173 5.79 9.54 -6.53
C ARG A 173 4.67 10.48 -6.97
#